data_AF-A0AAW9PVU9-F1
#
_entry.id   AF-A0AAW9PVU9-F1
#
_cell.length_a   1.000
_cell.length_b   1.000
_cell.length_c   1.000
_cell.angle_alpha   90.00
_cell.angle_beta   90.00
_cell.angle_gamma   90.00
#
_symmetry.space_group_name_H-M   'P 1'
#
loop_
_entity.id
_entity.type
_entity.pdbx_description
1 polymer ?
#
loop_
_entity_poly.entity_id
_entity_poly.type
_entity_poly.pdbx_seq_one_letter_code
_entity_poly.pdbx_strand_id
1 'polypeptide(L)'
;MLLQSGEAVKERLANGQLEVAIRSLGFEKLVCVGNFAQNARTLKEAGIPYEAIAALFKLCRGAFADLEWFRSVTTLVQDPEHRCDRIDFSEDWWYVDDLAPHYLTVGKEGQELGLLESRRICTPEPDGDGEDIMKWLKAIGDLS
;
A
#
# COMPACT_ATOMS: atom_id res chain seq x y z
N MET A 1 8.75 -0.76 0.33
CA MET A 1 8.15 -2.10 0.47
C MET A 1 7.82 -2.39 1.94
N LEU A 2 6.55 -2.61 2.30
CA LEU A 2 6.12 -2.88 3.70
C LEU A 2 6.60 -4.25 4.24
N LEU A 3 7.03 -5.15 3.34
CA LEU A 3 7.39 -6.54 3.63
C LEU A 3 8.60 -6.92 2.77
N GLN A 4 9.81 -7.00 3.32
CA GLN A 4 10.90 -7.71 2.62
C GLN A 4 10.55 -9.20 2.57
N SER A 5 10.69 -9.82 1.39
CA SER A 5 10.28 -11.21 1.19
C SER A 5 11.01 -12.14 2.17
N GLY A 6 10.25 -12.76 3.08
CA GLY A 6 10.78 -13.72 4.06
C GLY A 6 10.94 -13.15 5.48
N GLU A 7 11.03 -11.83 5.64
CA GLU A 7 11.32 -11.20 6.94
C GLU A 7 10.07 -10.87 7.77
N ALA A 8 10.24 -10.73 9.08
CA ALA A 8 9.16 -10.33 9.99
C ALA A 8 8.57 -8.97 9.57
N VAL A 9 7.31 -8.71 9.94
CA VAL A 9 6.75 -7.36 9.78
C VAL A 9 7.64 -6.35 10.52
N LYS A 10 7.80 -5.15 9.95
CA LYS A 10 8.49 -4.04 10.61
C LYS A 10 7.88 -3.80 12.00
N GLU A 11 8.73 -3.72 13.04
CA GLU A 11 8.32 -3.76 14.45
C GLU A 11 7.25 -2.70 14.78
N ARG A 12 7.40 -1.49 14.26
CA ARG A 12 6.47 -0.38 14.50
C ARG A 12 5.11 -0.55 13.83
N LEU A 13 5.03 -1.39 12.80
CA LEU A 13 3.81 -1.67 12.07
C LEU A 13 3.06 -2.88 12.65
N ALA A 14 3.77 -3.74 13.38
CA ALA A 14 3.26 -5.00 13.93
C ALA A 14 2.06 -4.81 14.88
N ASN A 15 1.42 -5.91 15.26
CA ASN A 15 0.31 -5.93 16.23
C ASN A 15 -0.84 -4.96 15.90
N GLY A 16 -1.16 -4.80 14.61
CA GLY A 16 -2.23 -3.95 14.11
C GLY A 16 -1.94 -2.45 14.17
N GLN A 17 -0.70 -2.02 14.47
CA GLN A 17 -0.40 -0.59 14.61
C GLN A 17 -0.59 0.19 13.31
N LEU A 18 -0.24 -0.41 12.17
CA LEU A 18 -0.50 0.20 10.87
C LEU A 18 -2.00 0.38 10.62
N GLU A 19 -2.80 -0.65 10.93
CA GLU A 19 -4.26 -0.58 10.83
C GLU A 19 -4.85 0.54 11.69
N VAL A 20 -4.44 0.63 12.96
CA VAL A 20 -4.91 1.68 13.88
C VAL A 20 -4.61 3.07 13.34
N ALA A 21 -3.39 3.28 12.84
CA ALA A 21 -2.99 4.57 12.27
C ALA A 21 -3.84 4.92 11.03
N ILE A 22 -4.00 4.00 10.09
CA ILE A 22 -4.80 4.18 8.87
C ILE A 22 -6.27 4.49 9.22
N ARG A 23 -6.88 3.73 10.12
CA ARG A 23 -8.27 3.96 10.53
C ARG A 23 -8.44 5.30 11.25
N SER A 24 -7.48 5.71 12.08
CA SER A 24 -7.55 6.98 12.82
C SER A 24 -7.53 8.21 11.92
N LEU A 25 -6.99 8.06 10.70
CA LEU A 25 -6.94 9.09 9.67
C LEU A 25 -8.15 9.04 8.72
N GLY A 26 -9.09 8.12 8.93
CA GLY A 26 -10.31 8.03 8.12
C GLY A 26 -10.13 7.46 6.72
N PHE A 27 -9.03 6.74 6.44
CA PHE A 27 -8.87 6.05 5.16
C PHE A 27 -9.95 4.99 4.94
N GLU A 28 -10.70 5.14 3.86
CA GLU A 28 -11.82 4.25 3.51
C GLU A 28 -11.44 3.14 2.51
N LYS A 29 -10.33 3.33 1.78
CA LYS A 29 -9.88 2.43 0.70
C LYS A 29 -8.39 2.16 0.81
N LEU A 30 -8.00 0.89 0.61
CA LEU A 30 -6.62 0.44 0.43
C LEU A 30 -6.47 -0.17 -0.95
N VAL A 31 -5.49 0.28 -1.72
CA VAL A 31 -5.24 -0.24 -3.07
C VAL A 31 -3.86 -0.88 -3.10
N CYS A 32 -3.81 -2.19 -3.33
CA CYS A 32 -2.56 -2.93 -3.41
C CYS A 32 -2.18 -3.19 -4.87
N VAL A 33 -1.00 -2.71 -5.24
CA VAL A 33 -0.50 -2.65 -6.63
C VAL A 33 0.87 -3.31 -6.83
N GLY A 34 1.20 -4.31 -5.99
CA GLY A 34 2.51 -4.98 -6.02
C GLY A 34 2.52 -6.32 -6.76
N ASN A 35 3.71 -6.95 -6.80
CA ASN A 35 3.94 -8.28 -7.41
C ASN A 35 2.97 -9.37 -6.89
N PHE A 36 2.49 -9.22 -5.66
CA PHE A 36 1.44 -10.11 -5.12
C PHE A 36 0.17 -10.09 -5.99
N ALA A 37 -0.25 -8.92 -6.46
CA ALA A 37 -1.45 -8.79 -7.28
C ALA A 37 -1.29 -9.48 -8.64
N GLN A 38 -0.06 -9.49 -9.20
CA GLN A 38 0.26 -10.26 -10.41
C GLN A 38 0.16 -11.76 -10.16
N ASN A 39 0.73 -12.26 -9.07
CA ASN A 39 0.61 -13.68 -8.70
C ASN A 39 -0.85 -14.09 -8.48
N ALA A 40 -1.63 -13.24 -7.80
CA ALA A 40 -3.06 -13.47 -7.58
C ALA A 40 -3.84 -13.52 -8.92
N ARG A 41 -3.49 -12.65 -9.88
CA ARG A 41 -4.06 -12.67 -11.23
C ARG A 41 -3.73 -13.99 -11.96
N THR A 42 -2.47 -14.42 -11.97
CA THR A 42 -2.06 -15.67 -12.63
C THR A 42 -2.82 -16.88 -12.09
N LEU A 43 -3.00 -16.97 -10.76
CA LEU A 43 -3.77 -18.06 -10.14
C LEU A 43 -5.25 -18.01 -10.54
N LYS A 44 -5.83 -16.82 -10.61
CA LYS A 44 -7.21 -16.62 -11.07
C LYS A 44 -7.38 -17.03 -12.54
N GLU A 45 -6.47 -16.63 -13.41
CA GLU A 45 -6.47 -16.99 -14.84
C GLU A 45 -6.31 -18.50 -15.06
N ALA A 46 -5.58 -19.18 -14.18
CA ALA A 46 -5.47 -20.64 -14.17
C ALA A 46 -6.72 -21.36 -13.63
N GLY A 47 -7.77 -20.64 -13.23
CA GLY A 47 -9.00 -21.21 -12.66
C GLY A 47 -8.81 -21.83 -11.27
N ILE A 48 -7.72 -21.50 -10.58
CA ILE A 48 -7.42 -22.03 -9.26
C ILE A 48 -8.16 -21.18 -8.22
N PRO A 49 -9.05 -21.77 -7.39
CA PRO A 49 -9.71 -21.05 -6.31
C PRO A 49 -8.67 -20.44 -5.37
N TYR A 50 -8.66 -19.11 -5.26
CA TYR A 50 -7.65 -18.40 -4.50
C TYR A 50 -8.21 -17.15 -3.82
N GLU A 51 -8.16 -17.15 -2.49
CA GLU A 51 -8.57 -16.02 -1.64
C GLU A 51 -7.45 -14.99 -1.54
N ALA A 52 -7.27 -14.20 -2.60
CA ALA A 52 -6.13 -13.30 -2.74
C ALA A 52 -6.01 -12.26 -1.61
N ILE A 53 -7.13 -11.66 -1.17
CA ILE A 53 -7.11 -10.69 -0.08
C ILE A 53 -6.72 -11.34 1.25
N ALA A 54 -7.23 -12.54 1.55
CA ALA A 54 -6.86 -13.25 2.77
C ALA A 54 -5.39 -13.69 2.75
N ALA A 55 -4.85 -14.04 1.59
CA ALA A 55 -3.43 -14.32 1.44
C ALA A 55 -2.58 -13.05 1.61
N LEU A 56 -2.99 -11.90 1.04
CA LEU A 56 -2.33 -10.62 1.27
C LEU A 56 -2.32 -10.26 2.76
N PHE A 57 -3.46 -10.40 3.44
CA PHE A 57 -3.56 -10.14 4.89
C PHE A 57 -2.55 -10.98 5.68
N LYS A 58 -2.40 -12.27 5.35
CA LYS A 58 -1.40 -13.14 5.97
C LYS A 58 0.04 -12.69 5.66
N LEU A 59 0.29 -12.20 4.45
CA LEU A 59 1.60 -11.66 4.09
C LEU A 59 1.94 -10.40 4.90
N CYS A 60 0.94 -9.60 5.26
CA CYS A 60 1.12 -8.43 6.13
C CYS A 60 1.54 -8.77 7.57
N ARG A 61 1.60 -10.06 7.96
CA ARG A 61 2.27 -10.58 9.18
C ARG A 61 1.94 -9.81 10.48
N GLY A 62 0.69 -9.37 10.62
CA GLY A 62 0.22 -8.65 11.81
C GLY A 62 0.29 -7.13 11.72
N ALA A 63 0.59 -6.54 10.56
CA ALA A 63 0.38 -5.11 10.33
C ALA A 63 -1.12 -4.73 10.40
N PHE A 64 -1.97 -5.68 10.03
CA PHE A 64 -3.42 -5.63 10.14
C PHE A 64 -3.89 -6.74 11.09
N ALA A 65 -4.89 -6.44 11.91
CA ALA A 65 -5.46 -7.32 12.91
C ALA A 65 -6.88 -7.79 12.54
N ASP A 66 -7.62 -6.99 11.77
CA ASP A 66 -9.01 -7.27 11.40
C ASP A 66 -9.12 -7.65 9.92
N LEU A 67 -9.28 -8.96 9.66
CA LEU A 67 -9.42 -9.48 8.30
C LEU A 67 -10.71 -9.03 7.62
N GLU A 68 -11.81 -8.86 8.37
CA GLU A 68 -13.10 -8.48 7.79
C GLU A 68 -13.07 -7.04 7.30
N TRP A 69 -12.56 -6.13 8.12
CA TRP A 69 -12.31 -4.75 7.70
C TRP A 69 -11.29 -4.69 6.56
N PHE A 70 -10.18 -5.44 6.66
CA PHE A 70 -9.19 -5.45 5.59
C PHE A 70 -9.80 -5.90 4.26
N ARG A 71 -10.70 -6.89 4.29
CA ARG A 71 -11.48 -7.33 3.12
C ARG A 71 -12.43 -6.25 2.60
N SER A 72 -13.07 -5.46 3.46
CA SER A 72 -14.02 -4.45 3.03
C SER A 72 -13.36 -3.24 2.37
N VAL A 73 -12.14 -2.90 2.76
CA VAL A 73 -11.44 -1.69 2.26
C VAL A 73 -10.38 -1.98 1.19
N THR A 74 -9.89 -3.22 1.08
CA THR A 74 -8.75 -3.54 0.20
C THR A 74 -9.16 -4.00 -1.19
N THR A 75 -8.57 -3.39 -2.21
CA THR A 75 -8.67 -3.79 -3.62
C THR A 75 -7.31 -4.19 -4.18
N LEU A 76 -7.25 -5.28 -4.95
CA LEU A 76 -6.06 -5.70 -5.68
C LEU A 76 -6.11 -5.21 -7.13
N VAL A 77 -5.04 -4.54 -7.56
CA VAL A 77 -4.90 -4.12 -8.96
C VAL A 77 -4.21 -5.21 -9.76
N GLN A 78 -4.93 -5.78 -10.72
CA GLN A 78 -4.47 -6.93 -11.52
C GLN A 78 -3.46 -6.56 -12.62
N ASP A 79 -3.29 -5.28 -12.90
CA ASP A 79 -2.29 -4.75 -13.84
C ASP A 79 -1.31 -3.82 -13.11
N PRO A 80 -0.23 -4.36 -12.54
CA PRO A 80 0.73 -3.56 -11.80
C PRO A 80 1.59 -2.69 -12.71
N GLU A 81 1.64 -2.89 -14.03
CA GLU A 81 2.43 -2.02 -14.92
C GLU A 81 1.76 -0.65 -15.06
N HIS A 82 0.43 -0.63 -15.10
CA HIS A 82 -0.40 0.57 -15.18
C HIS A 82 -1.00 0.96 -13.81
N ARG A 83 -0.29 0.67 -12.72
CA ARG A 83 -0.83 0.87 -11.35
C ARG A 83 -1.24 2.31 -11.06
N CYS A 84 -0.54 3.28 -11.65
CA CYS A 84 -0.83 4.71 -11.44
C CYS A 84 -2.17 5.15 -12.05
N ASP A 85 -2.69 4.42 -13.04
CA ASP A 85 -4.02 4.68 -13.63
C ASP A 85 -5.16 4.37 -12.66
N ARG A 86 -4.86 3.68 -11.55
CA ARG A 86 -5.82 3.36 -10.50
C ARG A 86 -5.85 4.39 -9.38
N ILE A 87 -4.95 5.36 -9.40
CA ILE A 87 -4.98 6.49 -8.48
C ILE A 87 -5.99 7.49 -9.04
N ASP A 88 -7.12 7.65 -8.35
CA ASP A 88 -8.03 8.76 -8.63
C ASP A 88 -7.44 10.04 -8.03
N PHE A 89 -6.77 10.83 -8.87
CA PHE A 89 -6.17 12.10 -8.47
C PHE A 89 -7.19 13.19 -8.11
N SER A 90 -8.49 12.95 -8.33
CA SER A 90 -9.56 13.85 -7.91
C SER A 90 -10.08 13.54 -6.50
N GLU A 91 -9.79 12.35 -5.96
CA GLU A 91 -10.02 11.98 -4.56
C GLU A 91 -8.82 12.38 -3.68
N ASP A 92 -9.00 12.31 -2.36
CA ASP A 92 -7.91 12.50 -1.40
C ASP A 92 -7.08 11.20 -1.32
N TRP A 93 -5.87 11.22 -1.89
CA TRP A 93 -5.06 10.01 -2.06
C TRP A 93 -3.69 10.13 -1.39
N TRP A 94 -3.15 8.96 -1.02
CA TRP A 94 -1.81 8.80 -0.51
C TRP A 94 -1.23 7.47 -0.97
N TYR A 95 0.09 7.41 -1.12
CA TYR A 95 0.76 6.29 -1.76
C TYR A 95 2.02 5.88 -1.00
N VAL A 96 2.22 4.57 -0.81
CA VAL A 96 3.36 4.02 -0.05
C VAL A 96 4.07 2.99 -0.91
N ASP A 97 5.17 3.38 -1.56
CA ASP A 97 5.92 2.52 -2.48
C ASP A 97 7.33 3.10 -2.70
N ASP A 98 8.35 2.25 -2.56
CA ASP A 98 9.74 2.61 -2.80
C ASP A 98 10.06 2.80 -4.30
N LEU A 99 9.19 2.28 -5.17
CA LEU A 99 9.27 2.47 -6.62
C LEU A 99 8.24 3.49 -7.12
N ALA A 100 7.56 4.23 -6.24
CA ALA A 100 6.58 5.25 -6.62
C ALA A 100 7.10 6.24 -7.69
N PRO A 101 8.33 6.79 -7.58
CA PRO A 101 8.83 7.74 -8.58
C PRO A 101 8.94 7.11 -9.97
N HIS A 102 9.34 5.84 -10.05
CA HIS A 102 9.45 5.11 -11.31
C HIS A 102 8.08 4.92 -11.99
N TYR A 103 7.05 4.51 -11.24
CA TYR A 103 5.74 4.27 -11.85
C TYR A 103 4.98 5.55 -12.19
N LEU A 104 5.12 6.60 -11.36
CA LEU A 104 4.43 7.86 -11.61
C LEU A 104 5.03 8.63 -12.79
N THR A 105 6.34 8.49 -13.07
CA THR A 105 6.97 9.09 -14.26
C THR A 105 6.52 8.43 -15.57
N VAL A 106 6.17 7.14 -15.52
CA VAL A 106 5.75 6.36 -16.70
C VAL A 106 4.25 6.54 -16.97
N GLY A 107 3.40 6.68 -15.94
CA GLY A 107 1.93 6.72 -16.08
C GLY A 107 1.32 8.05 -16.50
N LYS A 108 1.98 9.19 -16.27
CA LYS A 108 1.56 10.50 -16.80
C LYS A 108 2.79 11.28 -17.25
N GLU A 109 2.71 11.85 -18.46
CA GLU A 109 3.75 12.67 -19.10
C GLU A 109 4.24 13.81 -18.19
N GLY A 110 5.25 13.53 -17.34
CA GLY A 110 6.20 14.48 -16.77
C GLY A 110 5.69 15.68 -15.93
N GLN A 111 4.40 15.87 -15.72
CA GLN A 111 3.89 17.06 -15.04
C GLN A 111 3.66 16.81 -13.53
N GLU A 112 4.53 17.45 -12.74
CA GLU A 112 4.37 17.77 -11.31
C GLU A 112 4.63 16.69 -10.24
N LEU A 113 5.51 15.72 -10.50
CA LEU A 113 5.95 14.79 -9.45
C LEU A 113 6.67 15.49 -8.27
N GLY A 114 7.51 16.50 -8.56
CA GLY A 114 8.36 17.14 -7.56
C GLY A 114 7.61 17.86 -6.42
N LEU A 115 6.34 18.22 -6.61
CA LEU A 115 5.50 18.81 -5.55
C LEU A 115 4.72 17.75 -4.74
N LEU A 116 4.40 16.61 -5.36
CA LEU A 116 3.67 15.50 -4.74
C LEU A 116 4.58 14.61 -3.87
N GLU A 117 5.85 14.48 -4.27
CA GLU A 117 6.86 13.62 -3.63
C GLU A 117 7.05 13.88 -2.12
N SER A 118 6.85 15.12 -1.65
CA SER A 118 7.13 15.45 -0.25
C SER A 118 5.97 15.22 0.74
N ARG A 119 4.74 14.99 0.27
CA ARG A 119 3.55 14.92 1.16
C ARG A 119 2.64 13.73 0.89
N ARG A 120 2.42 13.40 -0.38
CA ARG A 120 1.43 12.39 -0.79
C ARG A 120 2.03 10.99 -0.94
N ILE A 121 3.37 10.92 -1.03
CA ILE A 121 4.11 9.69 -1.26
C ILE A 121 5.03 9.42 -0.07
N CYS A 122 4.94 8.22 0.49
CA CYS A 122 5.95 7.68 1.39
C CYS A 122 6.81 6.69 0.62
N THR A 123 8.13 6.88 0.66
CA THR A 123 9.12 5.92 0.18
C THR A 123 9.68 5.21 1.41
N PRO A 124 9.22 3.99 1.74
CA PRO A 124 9.61 3.37 2.99
C PRO A 124 11.09 2.99 3.00
N GLU A 125 11.77 3.21 4.13
CA GLU A 125 13.12 2.73 4.37
C GLU A 125 13.12 1.19 4.34
N PRO A 126 13.85 0.54 3.42
CA PRO A 126 13.80 -0.92 3.26
C PRO A 126 14.18 -1.66 4.54
N ASP A 127 15.22 -1.20 5.23
CA ASP A 127 15.81 -1.86 6.41
C ASP A 127 15.38 -1.21 7.74
N GLY A 128 14.49 -0.22 7.69
CA GLY A 128 13.97 0.47 8.87
C GLY A 128 12.95 -0.35 9.68
N ASP A 129 12.65 0.11 10.90
CA ASP A 129 11.66 -0.52 11.81
C ASP A 129 10.21 -0.12 11.51
N GLY A 130 9.98 0.72 10.49
CA GLY A 130 8.68 1.26 10.09
C GLY A 130 8.34 2.61 10.72
N GLU A 131 9.25 3.21 11.49
CA GLU A 131 9.04 4.54 12.10
C GLU A 131 8.82 5.64 11.04
N ASP A 132 9.48 5.55 9.89
CA ASP A 132 9.33 6.43 8.74
C ASP A 132 7.88 6.49 8.24
N ILE A 133 7.22 5.34 8.10
CA ILE A 133 5.81 5.23 7.70
C ILE A 133 4.91 5.82 8.78
N MET A 134 5.17 5.53 10.06
CA MET A 134 4.38 6.06 11.17
C MET A 134 4.50 7.58 11.31
N LYS A 135 5.71 8.13 11.13
CA LYS A 135 5.94 9.58 11.09
C LYS A 135 5.22 10.22 9.93
N TRP A 136 5.23 9.59 8.76
CA TRP A 136 4.52 10.08 7.59
C TRP A 136 3.00 10.07 7.78
N LEU A 137 2.42 8.97 8.30
CA LEU A 137 0.99 8.90 8.64
C LEU A 137 0.59 9.98 9.66
N LYS A 138 1.43 10.22 10.68
CA LYS A 138 1.21 11.30 11.63
C LYS A 138 1.21 12.67 10.95
N ALA A 139 2.18 12.92 10.06
CA ALA A 139 2.26 14.19 9.34
C ALA A 139 1.05 14.41 8.42
N ILE A 140 0.42 13.36 7.89
CA ILE A 140 -0.86 13.45 7.17
C ILE A 140 -1.98 13.92 8.10
N GLY A 141 -2.08 13.31 9.29
CA GLY A 141 -3.11 13.67 10.27
C GLY A 141 -3.02 15.11 10.77
N ASP A 142 -1.80 15.64 10.93
CA ASP A 142 -1.58 17.04 11.35
C ASP A 142 -1.98 18.06 10.26
N LEU A 143 -2.22 17.62 9.02
CA LEU A 143 -2.67 18.45 7.89
C LEU A 143 -4.19 18.40 7.67
N SER A 144 -4.89 17.47 8.34
CA SER A 144 -6.32 17.17 8.16
C SER A 144 -7.18 17.96 9.16
#